data_AF-A0A8J6JL09-F1
#
_entry.id   AF-A0A8J6JL09-F1
#
_cell.length_a   1.000
_cell.length_b   1.000
_cell.length_c   1.000
_cell.angle_alpha   90.00
_cell.angle_beta   90.00
_cell.angle_gamma   90.00
#
_symmetry.space_group_name_H-M   'P 1'
#
loop_
_entity.id
_entity.type
_entity.pdbx_description
1 polymer ?
#
loop_
_entity_poly.entity_id
_entity_poly.type
_entity_poly.pdbx_seq_one_letter_code
_entity_poly.pdbx_strand_id
1 'polypeptide(L)'
;MQGFTDIRAGGWVARLPAAARPYALLMRIDRPIGAWLLYLPGLWAIALAAPGWRAGLWLAALFAVGAVAMRGAGCVVNDLWDRKLDRMVERT
;
A
#
# COMPACT_ATOMS: atom_id res chain seq x y z
N MET A 1 9.92 4.87 -25.87
CA MET A 1 8.53 4.46 -25.55
C MET A 1 8.39 4.43 -24.04
N GLN A 2 7.83 5.49 -23.43
CA GLN A 2 7.46 5.44 -22.02
C GLN A 2 6.28 4.47 -21.91
N GLY A 3 6.50 3.30 -21.31
CA GLY A 3 5.38 2.44 -20.94
C GLY A 3 4.45 3.26 -20.04
N PHE A 4 3.14 3.16 -20.26
CA PHE A 4 2.11 3.69 -19.37
C PHE A 4 2.18 2.93 -18.03
N THR A 5 3.24 3.16 -17.28
CA THR A 5 3.45 2.60 -15.96
C THR A 5 3.24 3.73 -14.98
N ASP A 6 2.21 3.58 -14.17
CA ASP A 6 1.85 4.54 -13.14
C ASP A 6 2.84 4.50 -11.95
N ILE A 7 3.66 3.46 -11.85
CA ILE A 7 4.71 3.29 -10.85
C ILE A 7 5.73 4.42 -10.95
N ARG A 8 5.84 5.23 -9.88
CA ARG A 8 6.82 6.31 -9.81
C ARG A 8 8.04 5.83 -9.05
N ALA A 9 9.09 5.41 -9.77
CA ALA A 9 10.37 5.02 -9.18
C ALA A 9 11.20 6.18 -8.57
N GLY A 10 10.64 7.40 -8.54
CA GLY A 10 11.27 8.59 -7.97
C GLY A 10 10.87 8.86 -6.52
N GLY A 11 11.36 9.97 -5.96
CA GLY A 11 11.01 10.42 -4.61
C GLY A 11 11.74 9.65 -3.51
N TRP A 12 11.04 9.33 -2.43
CA TRP A 12 11.65 8.73 -1.24
C TRP A 12 11.96 7.23 -1.42
N VAL A 13 11.25 6.52 -2.30
CA VAL A 13 11.54 5.12 -2.66
C VAL A 13 12.91 4.99 -3.34
N ALA A 14 13.35 6.04 -4.07
CA ALA A 14 14.68 6.07 -4.66
C ALA A 14 15.81 6.15 -3.62
N ARG A 15 15.52 6.56 -2.37
CA ARG A 15 16.49 6.59 -1.27
C ARG A 15 16.72 5.21 -0.63
N LEU A 16 15.90 4.21 -0.97
CA LEU A 16 16.09 2.84 -0.48
C LEU A 16 17.29 2.17 -1.17
N PRO A 17 17.91 1.16 -0.52
CA PRO A 17 18.94 0.31 -1.14
C PRO A 17 18.42 -0.30 -2.44
N ALA A 18 19.29 -0.43 -3.45
CA ALA A 18 18.91 -0.93 -4.77
C ALA A 18 18.14 -2.27 -4.73
N ALA A 19 18.52 -3.16 -3.81
CA ALA A 19 17.85 -4.44 -3.60
C ALA A 19 16.41 -4.33 -3.05
N ALA A 20 16.10 -3.29 -2.27
CA ALA A 20 14.79 -3.10 -1.65
C ALA A 20 13.79 -2.35 -2.55
N ARG A 21 14.29 -1.57 -3.51
CA ARG A 21 13.47 -0.80 -4.47
C ARG A 21 12.42 -1.63 -5.21
N PRO A 22 12.72 -2.81 -5.81
CA PRO A 22 11.71 -3.58 -6.54
C PRO A 22 10.57 -4.05 -5.62
N TYR A 23 10.88 -4.44 -4.39
CA TYR A 23 9.86 -4.85 -3.42
C TYR A 23 9.00 -3.67 -2.95
N ALA A 24 9.62 -2.50 -2.71
CA ALA A 24 8.88 -1.30 -2.34
C ALA A 24 7.93 -0.83 -3.45
N LEU A 25 8.38 -0.89 -4.71
CA LEU A 25 7.55 -0.55 -5.87
C LEU A 25 6.43 -1.58 -6.08
N LEU A 26 6.70 -2.88 -5.89
CA LEU A 26 5.68 -3.93 -5.98
C LEU A 26 4.60 -3.77 -4.89
N MET A 27 5.01 -3.41 -3.67
CA MET A 27 4.08 -3.11 -2.57
C MET A 27 3.36 -1.75 -2.75
N ARG A 28 3.63 -1.02 -3.85
CA ARG A 28 3.12 0.34 -4.14
C ARG A 28 3.36 1.31 -2.99
N ILE A 29 4.51 1.17 -2.35
CA ILE A 29 4.93 2.03 -1.23
C ILE A 29 5.11 3.48 -1.72
N ASP A 30 5.37 3.70 -3.02
CA ASP A 30 5.38 5.03 -3.65
C ASP A 30 4.02 5.76 -3.58
N ARG A 31 2.91 5.05 -3.34
CA ARG A 31 1.53 5.56 -3.35
C ARG A 31 0.82 5.33 -2.02
N PRO A 32 1.06 6.18 -1.00
CA PRO A 32 0.50 6.00 0.34
C PRO A 32 -1.03 6.15 0.38
N ILE A 33 -1.66 6.72 -0.65
CA ILE A 33 -3.11 6.95 -0.73
C ILE A 33 -3.91 5.68 -0.40
N GLY A 34 -3.47 4.51 -0.87
CA GLY A 34 -4.16 3.24 -0.64
C GLY A 34 -4.11 2.80 0.83
N ALA A 35 -3.01 3.08 1.53
CA ALA A 35 -2.90 2.80 2.96
C ALA A 35 -3.76 3.79 3.77
N TRP A 36 -3.82 5.07 3.38
CA TRP A 36 -4.69 6.07 4.02
C TRP A 36 -6.17 5.74 3.90
N LEU A 37 -6.61 5.27 2.72
CA LEU A 37 -7.99 4.86 2.49
C LEU A 37 -8.42 3.71 3.42
N LEU A 38 -7.49 2.82 3.79
CA LEU A 38 -7.76 1.76 4.75
C LEU A 38 -7.65 2.27 6.20
N TYR A 39 -6.66 3.11 6.47
CA TYR A 39 -6.35 3.59 7.82
C TYR A 39 -7.42 4.54 8.40
N LEU A 40 -7.86 5.54 7.62
CA LEU A 40 -8.79 6.57 8.08
C LEU A 40 -10.13 6.03 8.62
N PRO A 41 -10.88 5.15 7.90
CA PRO A 41 -12.11 4.58 8.44
C PRO A 41 -11.85 3.70 9.66
N GLY A 42 -10.73 2.96 9.71
CA GLY A 42 -10.35 2.19 10.89
C GLY A 42 -10.00 3.06 12.09
N LEU A 43 -9.39 4.22 11.87
CA LEU A 43 -9.11 5.19 12.93
C LEU A 43 -10.41 5.72 13.56
N TRP A 44 -11.45 5.95 12.76
CA TRP A 44 -12.79 6.29 13.28
C TRP A 44 -13.37 5.16 14.13
N ALA A 45 -13.27 3.91 13.67
CA ALA A 45 -13.74 2.76 14.44
C ALA A 45 -12.99 2.62 15.78
N ILE A 46 -11.67 2.82 15.79
CA ILE A 46 -10.85 2.79 17.01
C ILE A 46 -11.22 3.95 17.93
N ALA A 47 -11.40 5.16 17.41
CA ALA A 47 -11.78 6.33 18.21
C ALA A 47 -13.13 6.13 18.91
N LEU A 48 -14.08 5.46 18.26
CA LEU A 48 -15.41 5.18 18.82
C LEU A 48 -15.43 3.99 19.79
N ALA A 49 -14.62 2.95 19.56
CA ALA A 49 -14.71 1.68 20.27
C ALA A 49 -13.59 1.45 21.31
N ALA A 50 -12.53 2.27 21.32
CA ALA A 50 -11.41 2.04 22.23
C ALA A 50 -11.81 2.20 23.70
N PRO A 51 -11.43 1.27 24.59
CA PRO A 51 -11.79 1.31 26.01
C PRO A 51 -11.05 2.40 26.81
N GLY A 52 -10.13 3.13 26.17
CA GLY A 52 -9.37 4.22 26.78
C GLY A 52 -8.29 4.75 25.85
N TRP A 53 -7.76 5.93 26.15
CA TRP A 53 -6.86 6.66 25.24
C TRP A 53 -5.56 5.89 24.93
N ARG A 54 -4.91 5.25 25.92
CA ARG A 54 -3.68 4.45 25.69
C ARG A 54 -3.95 3.26 24.78
N ALA A 55 -5.06 2.56 25.01
CA ALA A 55 -5.47 1.44 24.18
C ALA A 55 -5.81 1.91 22.76
N GLY A 56 -6.51 3.03 22.61
CA GLY A 56 -6.82 3.64 21.32
C GLY A 56 -5.57 4.01 20.53
N LEU A 57 -4.58 4.66 21.16
CA LEU A 57 -3.30 4.98 20.52
C LEU A 57 -2.53 3.74 20.10
N TRP A 58 -2.50 2.71 20.96
CA TRP A 58 -1.84 1.44 20.64
C TRP A 58 -2.51 0.75 19.43
N LEU A 59 -3.85 0.67 19.43
CA LEU A 59 -4.62 0.12 18.32
C LEU A 59 -4.43 0.94 17.04
N ALA A 60 -4.41 2.27 17.14
CA ALA A 60 -4.18 3.15 16.00
C ALA A 60 -2.78 2.96 15.39
N ALA A 61 -1.74 2.77 16.21
CA ALA A 61 -0.40 2.46 15.72
C ALA A 61 -0.35 1.08 15.07
N LEU A 62 -0.93 0.06 15.71
CA LEU A 62 -0.99 -1.29 15.18
C LEU A 62 -1.75 -1.34 13.84
N PHE A 63 -2.88 -0.64 13.77
CA PHE A 63 -3.71 -0.57 12.56
C PHE A 63 -3.02 0.20 11.44
N ALA A 64 -2.19 1.21 11.74
CA ALA A 64 -1.38 1.89 10.73
C ALA A 64 -0.39 0.94 10.06
N VAL A 65 0.33 0.13 10.86
CA VAL A 65 1.25 -0.89 10.34
C VAL A 65 0.48 -1.93 9.53
N GLY A 66 -0.65 -2.42 10.06
CA GLY A 66 -1.54 -3.34 9.36
C GLY A 66 -2.06 -2.78 8.04
N ALA A 67 -2.42 -1.50 7.98
CA ALA A 67 -2.95 -0.87 6.77
C ALA A 67 -1.90 -0.80 5.65
N VAL A 68 -0.66 -0.45 5.98
CA VAL A 68 0.47 -0.46 5.03
C VAL A 68 0.74 -1.89 4.54
N ALA A 69 0.79 -2.86 5.46
CA ALA A 69 1.03 -4.27 5.13
C ALA A 69 -0.09 -4.84 4.24
N MET A 70 -1.36 -4.62 4.59
CA MET A 70 -2.52 -5.08 3.83
C MET A 70 -2.59 -4.45 2.45
N ARG A 71 -2.23 -3.15 2.31
CA ARG A 71 -2.15 -2.53 0.98
C ARG A 71 -1.07 -3.18 0.12
N GLY A 72 0.12 -3.40 0.69
CA GLY A 72 1.21 -4.09 -0.01
C GLY A 72 0.82 -5.50 -0.43
N ALA A 73 0.25 -6.29 0.49
CA ALA A 73 -0.22 -7.65 0.21
C ALA A 73 -1.32 -7.68 -0.87
N GLY A 74 -2.32 -6.78 -0.77
CA GLY A 74 -3.39 -6.67 -1.76
C GLY A 74 -2.87 -6.31 -3.15
N CYS A 75 -1.89 -5.41 -3.26
CA CYS A 75 -1.25 -5.11 -4.55
C CYS A 75 -0.51 -6.33 -5.12
N VAL A 76 0.27 -7.03 -4.30
CA VAL A 76 1.02 -8.23 -4.74
C VAL A 76 0.07 -9.33 -5.23
N VAL A 77 -1.03 -9.57 -4.51
CA VAL A 77 -2.04 -10.56 -4.88
C VAL A 77 -2.77 -10.16 -6.16
N ASN A 78 -3.15 -8.88 -6.28
CA ASN A 78 -3.77 -8.34 -7.49
C ASN A 78 -2.86 -8.55 -8.71
N ASP A 79 -1.59 -8.17 -8.60
CA ASP A 79 -0.59 -8.34 -9.67
C ASP A 79 -0.31 -9.83 -9.98
N LEU A 80 -0.52 -10.75 -9.03
CA LEU A 80 -0.45 -12.19 -9.28
C LEU A 80 -1.65 -12.70 -10.07
N TRP A 81 -2.84 -12.19 -9.78
CA TRP A 81 -4.08 -12.62 -10.42
C TRP A 81 -4.25 -12.01 -11.82
N ASP A 82 -3.98 -10.72 -11.95
CA ASP A 82 -4.15 -9.95 -13.19
C ASP A 82 -3.07 -10.27 -14.24
N ARG A 83 -2.02 -10.99 -13.85
CA ARG A 83 -0.88 -11.40 -14.70
C ARG A 83 -1.25 -12.12 -16.01
N LYS A 84 -2.42 -12.76 -16.06
CA LYS A 84 -2.95 -13.42 -17.27
C LYS A 84 -3.91 -12.51 -18.05
N LEU A 85 -4.71 -11.72 -17.34
CA LEU A 85 -5.67 -10.79 -17.93
C LEU A 85 -4.95 -9.60 -18.61
N ASP A 86 -3.92 -9.06 -17.97
CA ASP A 86 -3.06 -7.99 -18.51
C ASP A 86 -2.35 -8.38 -19.82
N ARG A 87 -2.18 -9.68 -20.08
CA ARG A 87 -1.60 -10.19 -21.33
C ARG A 87 -2.61 -10.27 -22.48
N MET A 88 -3.90 -10.20 -22.17
CA MET A 88 -4.98 -10.30 -23.16
C MET A 88 -5.53 -8.93 -23.57
N VAL A 89 -5.13 -7.85 -22.89
CA VAL A 89 -5.53 -6.48 -23.23
C VAL A 89 -4.52 -5.90 -24.22
N GLU A 90 -4.99 -5.50 -25.41
CA GLU A 90 -4.19 -4.73 -26.37
C GLU A 90 -3.74 -3.42 -25.72
N ARG A 91 -2.42 -3.16 -25.75
CA ARG A 91 -1.88 -1.85 -25.39
C ARG A 91 -1.98 -0.97 -26.66
N THR A 92 -3.11 -0.30 -26.84
CA THR A 92 -3.28 0.72 -27.88
C THR A 92 -2.52 2.00 -27.57
#